data_AF-A0A453ANX1-F1
#
_entry.id   AF-A0A453ANX1-F1
#
_cell.length_a   1.000
_cell.length_b   1.000
_cell.length_c   1.000
_cell.angle_alpha   90.00
_cell.angle_beta   90.00
_cell.angle_gamma   90.00
#
_symmetry.space_group_name_H-M   'P 1'
#
loop_
_entity.id
_entity.type
_entity.pdbx_description
1 polymer ?
#
loop_
_entity_poly.entity_id
_entity_poly.type
_entity_poly.pdbx_seq_one_letter_code
_entity_poly.pdbx_strand_id
1 'polypeptide(L)'
;RVKTIAGLKYTIQAGIDSLEGSRQQLMVRLLEINKTMDNPRDEDIESQRYCPKCYDGTGSLCIQCELDGLSQGYEARLFVVKKSNNDSVIASVDEARDVQRRNYELNHFFRNKNTNEGSEVGGNNDNPRSVRENIQVYRHPSQTETALRAIRTHSRRVLGKQYVEIAKKHLLLFEAMRKEFSLARSLSIAQNQLLRAHDEIKMSISRLQLKENDDEPSAVNIVTREELIPYNVQFTSDKFLALTSLARIRGQLRYLKGLMLPKSGNTVATATSFPATGQIGSEISNEPCPVCQEKILEQKMVFQCGHSMCCKCCLYLTDRAAGKHKKWIMCPTCRQRTYLENVAFVVEKQSENADKQADDLTEAAISVQGSYGTKIEAVTRRILKITSTDGEAKILVFSSWNDVLDVLEHSLAANNISYARMKGGRKSQLALCQFKGLAPSINGEKAKKAVSKTRPVQVLLMLIQHGANGLNLLEAQHVILLEPLLNPSAEAQAISRIHRVGQDKSTFIHRFIVKKTIEDSIYKMNRGRAVCSTIKRKSKNFKDELALTLKDVESLFPVATPDQPPEEDDKDHGDSLRSLPPSVAAGLAAEMRAINGAT
;
A
#
# COMPACT_ATOMS: atom_id res chain seq x y z
N ARG A 1 36.33 -32.41 9.82
CA ARG A 1 35.75 -33.59 10.50
C ARG A 1 36.26 -34.93 9.96
N VAL A 2 36.85 -35.00 8.77
CA VAL A 2 37.34 -36.26 8.19
C VAL A 2 38.85 -36.16 7.95
N LYS A 3 39.61 -37.15 8.41
CA LYS A 3 41.09 -37.23 8.24
C LYS A 3 41.55 -38.31 7.24
N THR A 4 40.67 -39.25 6.87
CA THR A 4 41.01 -40.40 6.00
C THR A 4 39.99 -40.58 4.88
N ILE A 5 40.40 -41.22 3.77
CA ILE A 5 39.50 -41.55 2.64
C ILE A 5 38.38 -42.51 3.08
N ALA A 6 38.71 -43.49 3.93
CA ALA A 6 37.72 -44.39 4.52
C ALA A 6 36.68 -43.62 5.36
N GLY A 7 37.12 -42.63 6.15
CA GLY A 7 36.22 -41.73 6.88
C GLY A 7 35.35 -40.87 5.95
N LEU A 8 35.87 -40.44 4.79
CA LEU A 8 35.11 -39.66 3.82
C LEU A 8 34.00 -40.51 3.19
N LYS A 9 34.33 -41.76 2.80
CA LYS A 9 33.37 -42.73 2.28
C LYS A 9 32.24 -42.99 3.27
N TYR A 10 32.58 -43.24 4.54
CA TYR A 10 31.59 -43.46 5.59
C TYR A 10 30.69 -42.24 5.78
N THR A 11 31.27 -41.03 5.82
CA THR A 11 30.50 -39.79 6.01
C THR A 11 29.53 -39.53 4.86
N ILE A 12 29.95 -39.77 3.61
CA ILE A 12 29.07 -39.63 2.44
C ILE A 12 27.95 -40.67 2.48
N GLN A 13 28.26 -41.93 2.78
CA GLN A 13 27.27 -43.00 2.85
C GLN A 13 26.22 -42.71 3.93
N ALA A 14 26.65 -42.44 5.16
CA ALA A 14 25.76 -42.09 6.26
C ALA A 14 24.92 -40.83 5.97
N GLY A 15 25.49 -39.86 5.24
CA GLY A 15 24.77 -38.66 4.80
C GLY A 15 23.67 -38.95 3.79
N ILE A 16 23.91 -39.87 2.83
CA ILE A 16 22.91 -40.30 1.86
C ILE A 16 21.80 -41.12 2.54
N ASP A 17 22.17 -42.06 3.42
CA ASP A 17 21.21 -42.91 4.13
C ASP A 17 20.31 -42.06 5.05
N SER A 18 20.89 -41.08 5.76
CA SER A 18 20.12 -40.14 6.59
C SER A 18 19.22 -39.22 5.76
N LEU A 19 19.66 -38.79 4.58
CA LEU A 19 18.85 -37.98 3.66
C LEU A 19 17.63 -38.77 3.19
N GLU A 20 17.82 -40.01 2.71
CA GLU A 20 16.73 -40.85 2.23
C GLU A 20 15.76 -41.22 3.35
N GLY A 21 16.26 -41.56 4.53
CA GLY A 21 15.39 -41.81 5.70
C GLY A 21 14.51 -40.59 6.04
N SER A 22 15.07 -39.38 5.99
CA SER A 22 14.31 -38.16 6.24
C SER A 22 13.31 -37.81 5.13
N ARG A 23 13.64 -38.13 3.87
CA ARG A 23 12.71 -37.98 2.74
C ARG A 23 11.52 -38.91 2.88
N GLN A 24 11.78 -40.19 3.18
CA GLN A 24 10.74 -41.21 3.33
C GLN A 24 9.78 -40.86 4.48
N GLN A 25 10.31 -40.48 5.65
CA GLN A 25 9.49 -40.05 6.78
C GLN A 25 8.57 -38.87 6.41
N LEU A 26 9.09 -37.86 5.71
CA LEU A 26 8.29 -36.71 5.28
C LEU A 26 7.23 -37.11 4.25
N MET A 27 7.60 -37.89 3.23
CA MET A 27 6.68 -38.28 2.16
C MET A 27 5.56 -39.19 2.67
N VAL A 28 5.89 -40.17 3.52
CA VAL A 28 4.88 -41.06 4.10
C VAL A 28 3.88 -40.26 4.91
N ARG A 29 4.36 -39.37 5.80
CA ARG A 29 3.47 -38.55 6.63
C ARG A 29 2.60 -37.61 5.80
N LEU A 30 3.17 -36.98 4.77
CA LEU A 30 2.44 -36.07 3.89
C LEU A 30 1.34 -36.79 3.10
N LEU A 31 1.60 -38.02 2.65
CA LEU A 31 0.61 -38.82 1.92
C LEU A 31 -0.46 -39.40 2.85
N GLU A 32 -0.13 -39.77 4.08
CA GLU A 32 -1.11 -40.16 5.11
C GLU A 32 -2.12 -39.05 5.37
N ILE A 33 -1.61 -37.84 5.60
CA ILE A 33 -2.44 -36.64 5.80
C ILE A 33 -3.31 -36.38 4.57
N ASN A 34 -2.76 -36.56 3.37
CA ASN A 34 -3.52 -36.32 2.14
C ASN A 34 -4.75 -37.23 2.00
N LYS A 35 -4.73 -38.45 2.58
CA LYS A 35 -5.88 -39.37 2.52
C LYS A 35 -7.09 -38.86 3.29
N THR A 36 -6.88 -38.03 4.31
CA THR A 36 -7.95 -37.49 5.16
C THR A 36 -8.32 -36.06 4.77
N MET A 37 -7.73 -35.46 3.74
CA MET A 37 -7.97 -34.06 3.40
C MET A 37 -9.34 -33.77 2.79
N ASP A 38 -9.95 -34.74 2.10
CA ASP A 38 -11.31 -34.56 1.57
C ASP A 38 -12.35 -34.47 2.70
N ASN A 39 -12.09 -35.12 3.84
CA ASN A 39 -12.90 -35.02 5.05
C ASN A 39 -12.00 -35.15 6.29
N PRO A 40 -11.43 -34.02 6.78
CA PRO A 40 -10.49 -34.04 7.88
C PRO A 40 -11.17 -34.49 9.17
N ARG A 41 -10.44 -35.28 9.98
CA ARG A 41 -10.95 -35.77 11.26
C ARG A 41 -11.12 -34.62 12.24
N ASP A 42 -12.17 -34.68 13.05
CA ASP A 42 -12.48 -33.62 14.00
C ASP A 42 -11.35 -33.40 15.02
N GLU A 43 -10.70 -34.48 15.47
CA GLU A 43 -9.52 -34.44 16.34
C GLU A 43 -8.35 -33.66 15.72
N ASP A 44 -8.13 -33.81 14.41
CA ASP A 44 -7.04 -33.15 13.70
C ASP A 44 -7.30 -31.63 13.61
N ILE A 45 -8.56 -31.25 13.40
CA ILE A 45 -9.01 -29.85 13.39
C ILE A 45 -8.90 -29.26 14.81
N GLU A 46 -9.38 -29.97 15.83
CA GLU A 46 -9.33 -29.50 17.22
C GLU A 46 -7.89 -29.37 17.74
N SER A 47 -7.00 -30.28 17.35
CA SER A 47 -5.58 -30.18 17.70
C SER A 47 -4.93 -28.88 17.20
N GLN A 48 -5.45 -28.30 16.10
CA GLN A 48 -4.97 -27.03 15.59
C GLN A 48 -5.31 -25.86 16.50
N ARG A 49 -6.53 -25.86 17.06
CA ARG A 49 -7.03 -24.85 17.99
C ARG A 49 -6.18 -24.74 19.25
N TYR A 50 -5.78 -25.89 19.81
CA TYR A 50 -5.00 -25.94 21.05
C TYR A 50 -3.48 -25.93 20.81
N CYS A 51 -3.04 -25.84 19.55
CA CYS A 51 -1.62 -25.90 19.22
C CYS A 51 -0.88 -24.62 19.67
N PRO A 52 0.23 -24.74 20.43
CA PRO A 52 0.99 -23.60 20.93
C PRO A 52 1.64 -22.78 19.82
N LYS A 53 1.87 -23.35 18.63
CA LYS A 53 2.47 -22.66 17.48
C LYS A 53 1.46 -21.99 16.55
N CYS A 54 0.17 -22.29 16.70
CA CYS A 54 -0.87 -21.77 15.82
C CYS A 54 -1.70 -20.67 16.52
N TYR A 55 -2.05 -20.88 17.79
CA TYR A 55 -2.93 -19.98 18.55
C TYR A 55 -2.50 -19.80 20.02
N ASP A 56 -1.23 -20.02 20.36
CA ASP A 56 -0.72 -19.96 21.75
C ASP A 56 -1.49 -20.86 22.75
N GLY A 57 -2.11 -21.93 22.26
CA GLY A 57 -2.83 -22.90 23.12
C GLY A 57 -1.89 -23.74 23.99
N THR A 58 -2.43 -24.36 25.03
CA THR A 58 -1.67 -25.22 25.97
C THR A 58 -1.65 -26.70 25.57
N GLY A 59 -2.15 -27.04 24.38
CA GLY A 59 -2.24 -28.42 23.88
C GLY A 59 -0.96 -28.96 23.23
N SER A 60 -1.05 -30.17 22.67
CA SER A 60 0.01 -30.78 21.88
C SER A 60 0.18 -30.09 20.52
N LEU A 61 1.31 -30.37 19.84
CA LEU A 61 1.52 -29.88 18.48
C LEU A 61 0.51 -30.51 17.52
N CYS A 62 -0.13 -29.70 16.70
CA CYS A 62 -0.98 -30.23 15.64
C CYS A 62 -0.16 -30.97 14.57
N ILE A 63 -0.83 -31.86 13.84
CA ILE A 63 -0.25 -32.69 12.78
C ILE A 63 0.59 -31.90 11.78
N GLN A 64 0.14 -30.68 11.45
CA GLN A 64 0.83 -29.83 10.50
C GLN A 64 2.10 -29.19 11.08
N CYS A 65 2.12 -28.88 12.38
CA CYS A 65 3.32 -28.40 13.07
C CYS A 65 4.36 -29.51 13.24
N GLU A 66 3.91 -30.76 13.41
CA GLU A 66 4.79 -31.94 13.37
C GLU A 66 5.40 -32.14 11.98
N LEU A 67 4.57 -32.05 10.93
CA LEU A 67 4.99 -32.15 9.53
C LEU A 67 6.00 -31.05 9.16
N ASP A 68 5.82 -29.84 9.69
CA ASP A 68 6.77 -28.75 9.53
C ASP A 68 8.14 -29.08 10.15
N GLY A 69 8.16 -29.74 11.32
CA GLY A 69 9.40 -30.22 11.95
C GLY A 69 10.13 -31.27 11.10
N LEU A 70 9.39 -32.22 10.53
CA LEU A 70 9.94 -33.20 9.57
C LEU A 70 10.49 -32.51 8.31
N SER A 71 9.75 -31.52 7.80
CA SER A 71 10.14 -30.73 6.62
C SER A 71 11.46 -29.98 6.85
N GLN A 72 11.59 -29.30 7.98
CA GLN A 72 12.85 -28.63 8.38
C GLN A 72 14.00 -29.63 8.49
N GLY A 73 13.71 -30.82 9.02
CA GLY A 73 14.69 -31.88 9.13
C GLY A 73 15.21 -32.45 7.82
N TYR A 74 14.36 -32.53 6.81
CA TYR A 74 14.76 -32.90 5.46
C TYR A 74 15.47 -31.73 4.76
N GLU A 75 14.98 -30.50 4.91
CA GLU A 75 15.58 -29.30 4.34
C GLU A 75 17.03 -29.10 4.79
N ALA A 76 17.30 -29.26 6.10
CA ALA A 76 18.63 -29.10 6.68
C ALA A 76 19.66 -30.14 6.17
N ARG A 77 19.19 -31.29 5.64
CA ARG A 77 20.05 -32.32 5.04
C ARG A 77 20.21 -32.14 3.53
N LEU A 78 19.17 -31.63 2.87
CA LEU A 78 19.14 -31.41 1.42
C LEU A 78 19.86 -30.11 1.01
N PHE A 79 19.85 -29.08 1.87
CA PHE A 79 20.44 -27.78 1.60
C PHE A 79 21.47 -27.38 2.67
N VAL A 80 22.44 -26.56 2.28
CA VAL A 80 23.29 -25.84 3.24
C VAL A 80 22.58 -24.57 3.69
N VAL A 81 22.41 -24.40 4.99
CA VAL A 81 21.90 -23.16 5.60
C VAL A 81 23.08 -22.25 5.92
N LYS A 82 23.11 -21.07 5.31
CA LYS A 82 24.09 -20.00 5.60
C LYS A 82 23.45 -18.90 6.45
N LYS A 83 24.20 -18.34 7.39
CA LYS A 83 23.82 -17.09 8.10
C LYS A 83 24.27 -15.88 7.28
N SER A 84 23.40 -14.89 7.14
CA SER A 84 23.61 -13.68 6.33
C SER A 84 24.76 -12.79 6.81
N ASN A 85 24.97 -12.68 8.13
CA ASN A 85 25.89 -11.69 8.68
C ASN A 85 27.37 -12.11 8.69
N ASN A 86 27.71 -13.40 8.51
CA ASN A 86 29.11 -13.87 8.62
C ASN A 86 29.56 -14.85 7.54
N ASP A 87 28.73 -15.18 6.53
CA ASP A 87 28.98 -16.25 5.53
C ASP A 87 29.39 -17.61 6.16
N SER A 88 29.18 -17.75 7.47
CA SER A 88 29.57 -18.89 8.28
C SER A 88 28.62 -20.04 7.96
N VAL A 89 29.17 -21.12 7.41
CA VAL A 89 28.44 -22.35 7.11
C VAL A 89 28.09 -23.05 8.41
N ILE A 90 26.80 -23.27 8.65
CA ILE A 90 26.34 -24.07 9.81
C ILE A 90 26.85 -25.51 9.63
N ALA A 91 27.59 -26.01 10.62
CA ALA A 91 28.35 -27.26 10.50
C ALA A 91 27.58 -28.51 10.98
N SER A 92 26.43 -28.34 11.65
CA SER A 92 25.57 -29.45 12.08
C SER A 92 24.12 -29.26 11.65
N VAL A 93 23.44 -30.39 11.40
CA VAL A 93 22.02 -30.43 11.02
C VAL A 93 21.13 -29.91 12.17
N ASP A 94 21.53 -30.17 13.42
CA ASP A 94 20.78 -29.76 14.60
C ASP A 94 20.90 -28.24 14.85
N GLU A 95 22.08 -27.66 14.63
CA GLU A 95 22.25 -26.21 14.68
C GLU A 95 21.45 -25.52 13.57
N ALA A 96 21.35 -26.12 12.38
CA ALA A 96 20.53 -25.59 11.29
C ALA A 96 19.03 -25.64 11.63
N ARG A 97 18.57 -26.73 12.26
CA ARG A 97 17.20 -26.84 12.77
C ARG A 97 16.90 -25.82 13.87
N ASP A 98 17.82 -25.62 14.80
CA ASP A 98 17.64 -24.66 15.90
C ASP A 98 17.63 -23.22 15.40
N VAL A 99 18.42 -22.90 14.39
CA VAL A 99 18.40 -21.57 13.73
C VAL A 99 17.07 -21.37 12.99
N GLN A 100 16.57 -22.37 12.27
CA GLN A 100 15.27 -22.30 11.59
C GLN A 100 14.11 -22.19 12.59
N ARG A 101 14.17 -22.94 13.71
CA ARG A 101 13.18 -22.87 14.78
C ARG A 101 13.14 -21.49 15.42
N ARG A 102 14.30 -20.93 15.80
CA ARG A 102 14.39 -19.57 16.35
C ARG A 102 13.88 -18.51 15.38
N ASN A 103 14.16 -18.65 14.08
CA ASN A 103 13.62 -17.74 13.07
C ASN A 103 12.09 -17.86 12.95
N TYR A 104 11.54 -19.07 13.01
CA TYR A 104 10.10 -19.29 13.05
C TYR A 104 9.46 -18.67 14.30
N GLU A 105 10.05 -18.89 15.48
CA GLU A 105 9.59 -18.33 16.76
C GLU A 105 9.65 -16.79 16.77
N LEU A 106 10.71 -16.19 16.21
CA LEU A 106 10.81 -14.74 16.03
C LEU A 106 9.67 -14.22 15.14
N ASN A 107 9.44 -14.84 13.97
CA ASN A 107 8.36 -14.46 13.08
C ASN A 107 6.98 -14.65 13.72
N HIS A 108 6.82 -15.67 14.56
CA HIS A 108 5.60 -15.92 15.33
C HIS A 108 5.35 -14.82 16.37
N PHE A 109 6.37 -14.44 17.14
CA PHE A 109 6.29 -13.36 18.13
C PHE A 109 5.86 -12.02 17.51
N PHE A 110 6.43 -11.66 16.35
CA PHE A 110 6.02 -10.44 15.63
C PHE A 110 4.65 -10.54 14.95
N ARG A 111 4.14 -11.75 14.70
CA ARG A 111 2.79 -11.97 14.15
C ARG A 111 1.71 -11.76 15.22
N ASN A 112 1.94 -12.19 16.47
CA ASN A 112 0.99 -12.00 17.58
C ASN A 112 0.99 -10.58 18.16
N LYS A 113 2.08 -9.81 17.99
CA LYS A 113 2.09 -8.41 18.41
C LYS A 113 1.19 -7.49 17.56
N ASN A 114 0.81 -7.90 16.35
CA ASN A 114 -0.09 -7.14 15.49
C ASN A 114 -1.58 -7.39 15.75
N THR A 115 -1.94 -8.29 16.68
CA THR A 115 -3.35 -8.62 17.00
C THR A 115 -3.81 -8.15 18.38
N ASN A 116 -2.96 -7.51 19.19
CA ASN A 116 -3.37 -6.89 20.45
C ASN A 116 -2.61 -5.59 20.69
N GLU A 117 -3.02 -4.51 20.03
CA GLU A 117 -2.73 -3.16 20.51
C GLU A 117 -4.00 -2.29 20.44
N GLY A 118 -4.73 -2.31 21.55
CA GLY A 118 -5.60 -1.22 21.97
C GLY A 118 -5.11 -0.74 23.34
N SER A 119 -4.35 0.35 23.35
CA SER A 119 -4.02 1.22 24.48
C SER A 119 -3.08 0.66 25.56
N GLU A 120 -1.86 1.21 25.67
CA GLU A 120 -1.53 2.15 26.75
C GLU A 120 -0.15 2.80 26.54
N VAL A 121 -0.11 4.11 26.83
CA VAL A 121 1.09 4.94 26.91
C VAL A 121 1.66 4.79 28.31
N GLY A 122 2.93 4.38 28.42
CA GLY A 122 3.67 4.39 29.68
C GLY A 122 5.11 3.92 29.47
N GLY A 123 6.05 4.85 29.55
CA GLY A 123 7.45 4.59 29.25
C GLY A 123 8.13 3.65 30.25
N ASN A 124 8.90 2.70 29.73
CA ASN A 124 10.21 2.37 30.28
C ASN A 124 11.16 1.94 29.16
N ASN A 125 12.28 2.63 29.14
CA ASN A 125 13.37 2.55 28.17
C ASN A 125 14.25 1.32 28.47
N ASP A 126 13.77 0.13 28.15
CA ASP A 126 14.64 -1.04 28.00
C ASP A 126 14.42 -1.62 26.62
N ASN A 127 15.07 -1.00 25.63
CA ASN A 127 15.23 -1.54 24.29
C ASN A 127 16.06 -2.84 24.37
N PRO A 128 15.52 -4.04 24.06
CA PRO A 128 16.36 -5.17 23.70
C PRO A 128 16.80 -4.96 22.24
N ARG A 129 17.65 -3.95 22.03
CA ARG A 129 18.51 -3.88 20.83
C ARG A 129 19.70 -4.81 21.05
N SER A 130 19.47 -6.12 21.04
CA SER A 130 20.54 -7.10 20.82
C SER A 130 20.28 -7.83 19.51
N VAL A 131 21.05 -7.41 18.49
CA VAL A 131 21.42 -8.17 17.29
C VAL A 131 20.24 -8.80 16.52
N ARG A 132 19.62 -7.99 15.68
CA ARG A 132 18.74 -8.45 14.59
C ARG A 132 19.55 -9.30 13.59
N GLU A 133 19.60 -10.62 13.78
CA GLU A 133 20.03 -11.54 12.72
C GLU A 133 18.90 -11.65 11.69
N ASN A 134 18.98 -10.86 10.61
CA ASN A 134 18.17 -11.06 9.41
C ASN A 134 18.61 -12.37 8.75
N ILE A 135 18.14 -13.53 9.22
CA ILE A 135 18.54 -14.84 8.69
C ILE A 135 17.96 -15.00 7.28
N GLN A 136 18.70 -14.58 6.26
CA GLN A 136 18.42 -14.93 4.86
C GLN A 136 18.91 -16.36 4.62
N VAL A 137 17.98 -17.30 4.43
CA VAL A 137 18.31 -18.70 4.13
C VAL A 137 18.57 -18.85 2.63
N TYR A 138 19.84 -18.90 2.24
CA TYR A 138 20.23 -19.25 0.87
C TYR A 138 20.21 -20.77 0.70
N ARG A 139 19.39 -21.29 -0.23
CA ARG A 139 19.31 -22.71 -0.54
C ARG A 139 20.44 -23.14 -1.46
N HIS A 140 21.59 -23.49 -0.88
CA HIS A 140 22.72 -24.08 -1.61
C HIS A 140 22.68 -25.61 -1.57
N PRO A 141 23.27 -26.31 -2.58
CA PRO A 141 23.51 -27.75 -2.55
C PRO A 141 24.12 -28.21 -1.23
N SER A 142 23.69 -29.36 -0.71
CA SER A 142 24.23 -29.92 0.53
C SER A 142 25.76 -30.14 0.46
N GLN A 143 26.41 -30.29 1.62
CA GLN A 143 27.83 -30.65 1.68
C GLN A 143 28.10 -32.02 1.01
N THR A 144 27.17 -32.97 1.13
CA THR A 144 27.24 -34.28 0.48
C THR A 144 27.16 -34.15 -1.05
N GLU A 145 26.24 -33.34 -1.57
CA GLU A 145 26.13 -33.06 -3.00
C GLU A 145 27.39 -32.35 -3.53
N THR A 146 27.93 -31.41 -2.76
CA THR A 146 29.16 -30.69 -3.12
C THR A 146 30.37 -31.64 -3.18
N ALA A 147 30.51 -32.53 -2.20
CA ALA A 147 31.55 -33.56 -2.20
C ALA A 147 31.42 -34.50 -3.42
N LEU A 148 30.20 -34.94 -3.76
CA LEU A 148 29.94 -35.77 -4.93
C LEU A 148 30.24 -35.04 -6.25
N ARG A 149 29.94 -33.73 -6.36
CA ARG A 149 30.31 -32.90 -7.52
C ARG A 149 31.83 -32.78 -7.67
N ALA A 150 32.57 -32.65 -6.57
CA ALA A 150 34.03 -32.63 -6.58
C ALA A 150 34.61 -33.99 -7.02
N ILE A 151 34.11 -35.09 -6.46
CA ILE A 151 34.50 -36.46 -6.85
C ILE A 151 34.26 -36.69 -8.34
N ARG A 152 33.10 -36.29 -8.88
CA ARG A 152 32.81 -36.38 -10.33
C ARG A 152 33.80 -35.60 -11.19
N THR A 153 34.20 -34.41 -10.74
CA THR A 153 35.09 -33.54 -11.50
C THR A 153 36.50 -34.13 -11.56
N HIS A 154 36.97 -34.72 -10.45
CA HIS A 154 38.22 -35.46 -10.41
C HIS A 154 38.15 -36.76 -11.22
N SER A 155 37.05 -37.51 -11.11
CA SER A 155 36.89 -38.79 -11.79
C SER A 155 36.80 -38.69 -13.30
N ARG A 156 36.40 -37.54 -13.88
CA ARG A 156 36.48 -37.30 -15.33
C ARG A 156 37.89 -37.49 -15.91
N ARG A 157 38.94 -37.29 -15.10
CA ARG A 157 40.34 -37.45 -15.52
C ARG A 157 40.87 -38.87 -15.31
N VAL A 158 40.23 -39.67 -14.45
CA VAL A 158 40.80 -40.93 -13.93
C VAL A 158 39.91 -42.14 -14.27
N LEU A 159 38.59 -41.97 -14.38
CA LEU A 159 37.62 -43.03 -14.61
C LEU A 159 36.98 -42.92 -16.01
N GLY A 160 36.62 -44.06 -16.60
CA GLY A 160 36.02 -44.16 -17.93
C GLY A 160 34.61 -43.53 -18.03
N LYS A 161 34.12 -43.37 -19.28
CA LYS A 161 32.84 -42.71 -19.61
C LYS A 161 31.63 -43.26 -18.83
N GLN A 162 31.57 -44.58 -18.59
CA GLN A 162 30.47 -45.24 -17.89
C GLN A 162 30.28 -44.74 -16.44
N TYR A 163 31.37 -44.55 -15.69
CA TYR A 163 31.30 -44.06 -14.30
C TYR A 163 30.90 -42.59 -14.22
N VAL A 164 31.26 -41.79 -15.22
CA VAL A 164 30.85 -40.38 -15.31
C VAL A 164 29.34 -40.27 -15.58
N GLU A 165 28.77 -41.17 -16.38
CA GLU A 165 27.33 -41.23 -16.61
C GLU A 165 26.54 -41.65 -15.36
N ILE A 166 27.04 -42.64 -14.61
CA ILE A 166 26.43 -43.05 -13.33
C ILE A 166 26.45 -41.88 -12.34
N ALA A 167 27.59 -41.19 -12.20
CA ALA A 167 27.70 -40.01 -11.34
C ALA A 167 26.76 -38.87 -11.79
N LYS A 168 26.54 -38.70 -13.10
CA LYS A 168 25.57 -37.74 -13.64
C LYS A 168 24.15 -38.10 -13.24
N LYS A 169 23.75 -39.38 -13.37
CA LYS A 169 22.44 -39.87 -12.93
C LYS A 169 22.22 -39.63 -11.43
N HIS A 170 23.23 -39.89 -10.61
CA HIS A 170 23.15 -39.66 -9.17
C HIS A 170 22.96 -38.17 -8.81
N LEU A 171 23.64 -37.25 -9.49
CA LEU A 171 23.44 -35.81 -9.27
C LEU A 171 22.08 -35.30 -9.76
N LEU A 172 21.54 -35.89 -10.83
CA LEU A 172 20.17 -35.61 -11.29
C LEU A 172 19.12 -36.02 -10.24
N LEU A 173 19.39 -37.08 -9.45
CA LEU A 173 18.51 -37.47 -8.35
C LEU A 173 18.41 -36.39 -7.27
N PHE A 174 19.52 -35.74 -6.90
CA PHE A 174 19.50 -34.59 -5.97
C PHE A 174 18.73 -33.39 -6.53
N GLU A 175 18.80 -33.16 -7.85
CA GLU A 175 18.00 -32.11 -8.51
C GLU A 175 16.51 -32.47 -8.49
N ALA A 176 16.15 -33.74 -8.70
CA ALA A 176 14.78 -34.23 -8.57
C ALA A 176 14.26 -34.10 -7.12
N MET A 177 15.06 -34.50 -6.12
CA MET A 177 14.72 -34.37 -4.70
C MET A 177 14.45 -32.92 -4.27
N ARG A 178 15.18 -31.94 -4.83
CA ARG A 178 14.92 -30.52 -4.57
C ARG A 178 13.61 -30.03 -5.18
N LYS A 179 13.28 -30.48 -6.39
CA LYS A 179 11.99 -30.18 -7.03
C LYS A 179 10.84 -30.84 -6.26
N GLU A 180 11.01 -32.11 -5.88
CA GLU A 180 10.07 -32.86 -5.04
C GLU A 180 9.83 -32.14 -3.70
N PHE A 181 10.89 -31.69 -3.01
CA PHE A 181 10.76 -30.94 -1.78
C PHE A 181 9.96 -29.64 -1.95
N SER A 182 10.20 -28.90 -3.02
CA SER A 182 9.43 -27.67 -3.31
C SER A 182 7.95 -27.97 -3.49
N LEU A 183 7.61 -29.04 -4.22
CA LEU A 183 6.24 -29.46 -4.46
C LEU A 183 5.57 -29.99 -3.17
N ALA A 184 6.30 -30.80 -2.40
CA ALA A 184 5.86 -31.27 -1.10
C ALA A 184 5.58 -30.11 -0.14
N ARG A 185 6.43 -29.07 -0.14
CA ARG A 185 6.19 -27.88 0.69
C ARG A 185 4.95 -27.12 0.24
N SER A 186 4.72 -26.97 -1.07
CA SER A 186 3.48 -26.33 -1.55
C SER A 186 2.23 -27.13 -1.17
N LEU A 187 2.28 -28.46 -1.26
CA LEU A 187 1.17 -29.33 -0.86
C LEU A 187 0.91 -29.24 0.65
N SER A 188 1.96 -29.29 1.46
CA SER A 188 1.87 -29.12 2.92
C SER A 188 1.26 -27.77 3.31
N ILE A 189 1.59 -26.68 2.60
CA ILE A 189 0.97 -25.36 2.83
C ILE A 189 -0.51 -25.38 2.46
N ALA A 190 -0.89 -25.96 1.34
CA ALA A 190 -2.28 -26.06 0.91
C ALA A 190 -3.12 -26.90 1.89
N GLN A 191 -2.58 -28.04 2.34
CA GLN A 191 -3.16 -28.89 3.38
C GLN A 191 -3.39 -28.13 4.70
N ASN A 192 -2.39 -27.35 5.13
CA ASN A 192 -2.52 -26.48 6.31
C ASN A 192 -3.64 -25.46 6.14
N GLN A 193 -3.73 -24.80 4.98
CA GLN A 193 -4.78 -23.81 4.72
C GLN A 193 -6.18 -24.43 4.78
N LEU A 194 -6.33 -25.66 4.28
CA LEU A 194 -7.61 -26.36 4.34
C LEU A 194 -8.01 -26.69 5.79
N LEU A 195 -7.10 -27.25 6.58
CA LEU A 195 -7.35 -27.54 8.00
C LEU A 195 -7.68 -26.26 8.78
N ARG A 196 -6.94 -25.17 8.53
CA ARG A 196 -7.22 -23.85 9.10
C ARG A 196 -8.61 -23.34 8.75
N ALA A 197 -9.04 -23.49 7.50
CA ALA A 197 -10.36 -23.06 7.08
C ALA A 197 -11.47 -23.84 7.82
N HIS A 198 -11.29 -25.15 7.99
CA HIS A 198 -12.21 -25.96 8.79
C HIS A 198 -12.24 -25.54 10.26
N ASP A 199 -11.07 -25.29 10.86
CA ASP A 199 -10.96 -24.76 12.22
C ASP A 199 -11.62 -23.38 12.35
N GLU A 200 -11.37 -22.44 11.43
CA GLU A 200 -11.99 -21.11 11.40
C GLU A 200 -13.52 -21.19 11.34
N ILE A 201 -14.06 -22.08 10.49
CA ILE A 201 -15.51 -22.29 10.39
C ILE A 201 -16.05 -22.81 11.72
N LYS A 202 -15.40 -23.81 12.35
CA LYS A 202 -15.81 -24.31 13.67
C LYS A 202 -15.73 -23.23 14.74
N MET A 203 -14.63 -22.47 14.76
CA MET A 203 -14.44 -21.35 15.69
C MET A 203 -15.51 -20.27 15.52
N SER A 204 -15.95 -19.99 14.28
CA SER A 204 -16.99 -18.97 14.02
C SER A 204 -18.36 -19.30 14.63
N ILE A 205 -18.65 -20.59 14.85
CA ILE A 205 -19.89 -21.09 15.45
C ILE A 205 -19.72 -21.28 16.97
N SER A 206 -18.48 -21.35 17.45
CA SER A 206 -18.18 -21.54 18.86
C SER A 206 -18.63 -20.34 19.69
N ARG A 207 -19.09 -20.62 20.92
CA ARG A 207 -19.49 -19.60 21.89
C ARG A 207 -18.45 -19.51 23.00
N LEU A 208 -18.44 -18.37 23.68
CA LEU A 208 -17.68 -18.22 24.91
C LEU A 208 -18.23 -19.21 25.94
N GLN A 209 -17.33 -20.03 26.49
CA GLN A 209 -17.61 -21.03 27.51
C GLN A 209 -16.83 -20.67 28.77
N LEU A 210 -17.44 -20.92 29.93
CA LEU A 210 -16.75 -20.75 31.21
C LEU A 210 -15.90 -22.00 31.44
N LYS A 211 -14.64 -21.83 31.83
CA LYS A 211 -13.77 -22.95 32.20
C LYS A 211 -14.36 -23.67 33.43
N GLU A 212 -14.66 -24.97 33.31
CA GLU A 212 -15.24 -25.76 34.40
C GLU A 212 -14.17 -26.43 35.28
N ASN A 213 -13.11 -26.96 34.66
CA ASN A 213 -12.00 -27.64 35.35
C ASN A 213 -10.65 -27.04 34.95
N ASP A 214 -9.69 -26.99 35.89
CA ASP A 214 -8.35 -26.43 35.64
C ASP A 214 -7.56 -27.20 34.56
N ASP A 215 -7.87 -28.49 34.36
CA ASP A 215 -7.23 -29.38 33.40
C ASP A 215 -7.67 -29.17 31.94
N GLU A 216 -8.71 -28.37 31.69
CA GLU A 216 -9.15 -28.10 30.31
C GLU A 216 -8.14 -27.20 29.58
N PRO A 217 -7.78 -27.54 28.32
CA PRO A 217 -6.82 -26.78 27.54
C PRO A 217 -7.36 -25.38 27.26
N SER A 218 -6.53 -24.37 27.49
CA SER A 218 -6.91 -22.98 27.25
C SER A 218 -7.07 -22.75 25.74
N ALA A 219 -8.21 -22.20 25.35
CA ALA A 219 -8.49 -21.73 24.01
C ALA A 219 -9.15 -20.36 24.06
N VAL A 220 -9.12 -19.64 22.93
CA VAL A 220 -9.63 -18.25 22.82
C VAL A 220 -11.10 -18.11 23.25
N ASN A 221 -11.90 -19.16 23.13
CA ASN A 221 -13.31 -19.16 23.49
C ASN A 221 -13.59 -19.62 24.93
N ILE A 222 -12.58 -20.04 25.70
CA ILE A 222 -12.72 -20.51 27.08
C ILE A 222 -12.25 -19.39 28.00
N VAL A 223 -13.13 -18.95 28.88
CA VAL A 223 -12.93 -17.79 29.75
C VAL A 223 -12.96 -18.25 31.20
N THR A 224 -12.01 -17.77 32.00
CA THR A 224 -12.02 -18.03 33.45
C THR A 224 -13.06 -17.16 34.14
N ARG A 225 -13.50 -17.57 35.34
CA ARG A 225 -14.51 -16.81 36.09
C ARG A 225 -14.06 -15.41 36.47
N GLU A 226 -12.77 -15.19 36.61
CA GLU A 226 -12.15 -13.90 36.93
C GLU A 226 -12.13 -12.96 35.71
N GLU A 227 -11.91 -13.50 34.52
CA GLU A 227 -11.86 -12.76 33.26
C GLU A 227 -13.24 -12.37 32.70
N LEU A 228 -14.31 -13.03 33.17
CA LEU A 228 -15.67 -12.82 32.65
C LEU A 228 -16.15 -11.37 32.78
N ILE A 229 -15.89 -10.72 33.92
CA ILE A 229 -16.31 -9.33 34.17
C ILE A 229 -15.51 -8.36 33.29
N PRO A 230 -14.16 -8.43 33.25
CA PRO A 230 -13.36 -7.66 32.30
C PRO A 230 -13.83 -7.78 30.86
N TYR A 231 -14.04 -9.01 30.36
CA TYR A 231 -14.49 -9.22 28.98
C TYR A 231 -15.87 -8.64 28.71
N ASN A 232 -16.82 -8.77 29.65
CA ASN A 232 -18.14 -8.17 29.48
C ASN A 232 -18.07 -6.64 29.37
N VAL A 233 -17.25 -5.99 30.21
CA VAL A 233 -17.02 -4.54 30.14
C VAL A 233 -16.35 -4.16 28.82
N GLN A 234 -15.34 -4.91 28.39
CA GLN A 234 -14.64 -4.68 27.13
C GLN A 234 -15.59 -4.81 25.93
N PHE A 235 -16.30 -5.93 25.78
CA PHE A 235 -17.18 -6.17 24.63
C PHE A 235 -18.37 -5.21 24.58
N THR A 236 -18.88 -4.78 25.74
CA THR A 236 -19.92 -3.75 25.79
C THR A 236 -19.39 -2.40 25.30
N SER A 237 -18.20 -1.98 25.76
CA SER A 237 -17.51 -0.78 25.28
C SER A 237 -17.27 -0.83 23.76
N ASP A 238 -16.71 -1.94 23.27
CA ASP A 238 -16.41 -2.15 21.85
C ASP A 238 -17.67 -2.08 20.98
N LYS A 239 -18.78 -2.67 21.46
CA LYS A 239 -20.08 -2.59 20.80
C LYS A 239 -20.55 -1.14 20.65
N PHE A 240 -20.42 -0.30 21.68
CA PHE A 240 -20.83 1.10 21.61
C PHE A 240 -19.98 1.90 20.63
N LEU A 241 -18.66 1.69 20.63
CA LEU A 241 -17.74 2.32 19.69
C LEU A 241 -18.02 1.89 18.25
N ALA A 242 -18.22 0.59 18.02
CA ALA A 242 -18.53 0.04 16.70
C ALA A 242 -19.87 0.57 16.16
N LEU A 243 -20.92 0.64 16.97
CA LEU A 243 -22.22 1.19 16.57
C LEU A 243 -22.13 2.68 16.21
N THR A 244 -21.35 3.46 16.96
CA THR A 244 -21.12 4.88 16.69
C THR A 244 -20.35 5.08 15.38
N SER A 245 -19.31 4.27 15.15
CA SER A 245 -18.53 4.26 13.92
C SER A 245 -19.40 3.85 12.71
N LEU A 246 -20.20 2.80 12.85
CA LEU A 246 -21.12 2.33 11.81
C LEU A 246 -22.13 3.42 11.43
N ALA A 247 -22.70 4.12 12.41
CA ALA A 247 -23.59 5.24 12.15
C ALA A 247 -22.90 6.35 11.33
N ARG A 248 -21.67 6.72 11.71
CA ARG A 248 -20.87 7.72 11.00
C ARG A 248 -20.58 7.31 9.55
N ILE A 249 -20.10 6.08 9.35
CA ILE A 249 -19.76 5.56 8.02
C ILE A 249 -21.02 5.45 7.14
N ARG A 250 -22.16 5.01 7.70
CA ARG A 250 -23.43 5.00 6.98
C ARG A 250 -23.88 6.40 6.57
N GLY A 251 -23.69 7.40 7.42
CA GLY A 251 -23.96 8.80 7.08
C GLY A 251 -23.07 9.31 5.95
N GLN A 252 -21.77 9.03 6.01
CA GLN A 252 -20.83 9.37 4.93
C GLN A 252 -21.23 8.71 3.61
N LEU A 253 -21.58 7.43 3.64
CA LEU A 253 -22.02 6.69 2.46
C LEU A 253 -23.34 7.26 1.90
N ARG A 254 -24.29 7.63 2.77
CA ARG A 254 -25.54 8.30 2.36
C ARG A 254 -25.25 9.63 1.66
N TYR A 255 -24.35 10.43 2.22
CA TYR A 255 -23.92 11.70 1.62
C TYR A 255 -23.25 11.49 0.25
N LEU A 256 -22.28 10.57 0.15
CA LEU A 256 -21.61 10.26 -1.11
C LEU A 256 -22.57 9.72 -2.18
N LYS A 257 -23.52 8.86 -1.81
CA LYS A 257 -24.58 8.41 -2.72
C LYS A 257 -25.47 9.55 -3.17
N GLY A 258 -25.76 10.51 -2.28
CA GLY A 258 -26.48 11.74 -2.60
C GLY A 258 -25.76 12.58 -3.66
N LEU A 259 -24.42 12.66 -3.60
CA LEU A 259 -23.60 13.35 -4.59
C LEU A 259 -23.51 12.62 -5.94
N MET A 260 -23.60 11.29 -5.94
CA MET A 260 -23.51 10.46 -7.15
C MET A 260 -24.84 10.32 -7.91
N LEU A 261 -25.98 10.71 -7.33
CA LEU A 261 -27.24 10.78 -8.06
C LEU A 261 -27.08 11.82 -9.17
N PRO A 262 -27.19 11.42 -10.45
CA PRO A 262 -26.81 12.29 -11.54
C PRO A 262 -27.78 13.48 -11.61
N LYS A 263 -27.23 14.66 -11.90
CA LYS A 263 -27.95 15.84 -12.40
C LYS A 263 -28.66 15.59 -13.75
N SER A 264 -28.68 14.36 -14.24
CA SER A 264 -29.34 13.99 -15.50
C SER A 264 -30.81 13.69 -15.23
N GLY A 265 -31.67 14.51 -15.84
CA GLY A 265 -33.05 14.12 -16.09
C GLY A 265 -33.11 12.76 -16.78
N ASN A 266 -34.14 12.00 -16.42
CA ASN A 266 -34.58 10.73 -17.02
C ASN A 266 -33.69 9.49 -16.74
N THR A 267 -34.10 8.64 -15.79
CA THR A 267 -34.92 7.45 -16.09
C THR A 267 -35.08 6.51 -14.87
N VAL A 268 -36.32 6.05 -14.72
CA VAL A 268 -36.86 4.83 -14.09
C VAL A 268 -36.50 4.53 -12.62
N ALA A 269 -37.52 4.78 -11.79
CA ALA A 269 -37.67 4.24 -10.45
C ALA A 269 -37.60 2.70 -10.43
N THR A 270 -36.76 2.16 -9.55
CA THR A 270 -36.97 0.80 -9.02
C THR A 270 -37.41 0.96 -7.57
N ALA A 271 -38.67 0.60 -7.35
CA ALA A 271 -39.37 0.72 -6.09
C ALA A 271 -38.87 -0.29 -5.06
N THR A 272 -38.63 0.18 -3.84
CA THR A 272 -39.03 -0.55 -2.63
C THR A 272 -39.67 0.44 -1.68
N SER A 273 -40.98 0.27 -1.54
CA SER A 273 -41.99 1.09 -0.90
C SER A 273 -41.89 1.16 0.62
N PHE A 274 -42.23 2.33 1.19
CA PHE A 274 -43.40 2.51 2.07
C PHE A 274 -43.89 3.97 1.97
N PRO A 275 -45.19 4.23 1.76
CA PRO A 275 -45.70 5.55 1.41
C PRO A 275 -46.33 6.27 2.61
N ALA A 276 -46.23 7.60 2.63
CA ALA A 276 -47.25 8.46 3.21
C ALA A 276 -47.22 9.83 2.51
N THR A 277 -48.23 10.05 1.66
CA THR A 277 -48.82 11.35 1.29
C THR A 277 -47.92 12.42 0.66
N GLY A 278 -48.19 12.69 -0.63
CA GLY A 278 -48.40 14.07 -1.07
C GLY A 278 -47.35 14.68 -2.00
N GLN A 279 -47.73 14.74 -3.29
CA GLN A 279 -47.32 15.69 -4.32
C GLN A 279 -45.98 15.50 -5.04
N ILE A 280 -46.16 15.20 -6.33
CA ILE A 280 -45.20 15.15 -7.42
C ILE A 280 -44.89 16.59 -7.85
N GLY A 281 -43.60 16.95 -7.87
CA GLY A 281 -43.10 18.20 -8.42
C GLY A 281 -41.61 18.05 -8.72
N SER A 282 -41.28 18.00 -10.01
CA SER A 282 -39.93 17.89 -10.56
C SER A 282 -39.14 19.19 -10.39
N GLU A 283 -37.94 19.13 -9.82
CA GLU A 283 -36.79 20.01 -10.10
C GLU A 283 -35.57 19.56 -9.28
N ILE A 284 -34.37 19.76 -9.82
CA ILE A 284 -33.10 19.20 -9.33
C ILE A 284 -32.73 19.72 -7.93
N SER A 285 -32.84 18.82 -6.95
CA SER A 285 -32.05 18.63 -5.70
C SER A 285 -31.56 19.85 -4.90
N ASN A 286 -32.44 20.79 -4.57
CA ASN A 286 -32.31 21.58 -3.34
C ASN A 286 -33.37 21.08 -2.36
N GLU A 287 -33.11 19.96 -1.68
CA GLU A 287 -34.02 19.49 -0.61
C GLU A 287 -34.26 20.66 0.36
N PRO A 288 -35.52 21.03 0.63
CA PRO A 288 -35.82 22.12 1.55
C PRO A 288 -35.34 21.74 2.94
N CYS A 289 -34.91 22.73 3.72
CA CYS A 289 -34.50 22.50 5.09
C CYS A 289 -35.67 21.87 5.88
N PRO A 290 -35.46 20.75 6.59
CA PRO A 290 -36.54 20.08 7.34
C PRO A 290 -37.11 20.92 8.50
N VAL A 291 -36.50 22.07 8.80
CA VAL A 291 -36.91 22.98 9.89
C VAL A 291 -37.63 24.22 9.35
N CYS A 292 -36.96 25.03 8.51
CA CYS A 292 -37.55 26.26 7.98
C CYS A 292 -38.23 26.10 6.62
N GLN A 293 -38.10 24.93 5.98
CA GLN A 293 -38.61 24.64 4.63
C GLN A 293 -38.04 25.54 3.51
N GLU A 294 -37.07 26.41 3.83
CA GLU A 294 -36.32 27.18 2.84
C GLU A 294 -35.40 26.26 2.03
N LYS A 295 -35.19 26.58 0.75
CA LYS A 295 -34.25 25.84 -0.11
C LYS A 295 -32.85 25.89 0.50
N ILE A 296 -32.23 24.73 0.68
CA ILE A 296 -30.83 24.64 1.11
C ILE A 296 -29.97 25.11 -0.07
N LEU A 297 -29.22 26.20 0.14
CA LEU A 297 -28.31 26.78 -0.85
C LEU A 297 -26.94 26.09 -0.78
N GLU A 298 -25.89 26.76 -1.24
CA GLU A 298 -24.51 26.27 -1.34
C GLU A 298 -23.88 25.83 -0.02
N GLN A 299 -24.36 26.39 1.09
CA GLN A 299 -23.86 26.11 2.43
C GLN A 299 -24.86 25.26 3.20
N LYS A 300 -24.45 24.05 3.59
CA LYS A 300 -25.29 23.13 4.36
C LYS A 300 -24.54 22.48 5.49
N MET A 301 -25.28 22.17 6.55
CA MET A 301 -24.80 21.41 7.69
C MET A 301 -25.28 19.97 7.54
N VAL A 302 -24.35 19.01 7.59
CA VAL A 302 -24.60 17.58 7.44
C VAL A 302 -24.38 16.89 8.79
N PHE A 303 -25.40 16.17 9.25
CA PHE A 303 -25.31 15.40 10.49
C PHE A 303 -24.55 14.10 10.29
N GLN A 304 -24.13 13.44 11.38
CA GLN A 304 -23.53 12.10 11.36
C GLN A 304 -24.41 11.04 10.67
N CYS A 305 -25.73 11.26 10.60
CA CYS A 305 -26.66 10.41 9.87
C CYS A 305 -26.70 10.70 8.35
N GLY A 306 -25.99 11.70 7.85
CA GLY A 306 -25.97 12.10 6.43
C GLY A 306 -27.15 12.97 5.98
N HIS A 307 -28.10 13.31 6.85
CA HIS A 307 -29.14 14.29 6.53
C HIS A 307 -28.58 15.71 6.59
N SER A 308 -29.11 16.58 5.74
CA SER A 308 -28.66 17.96 5.58
C SER A 308 -29.70 18.96 6.10
N MET A 309 -29.25 20.12 6.55
CA MET A 309 -30.10 21.27 6.87
C MET A 309 -29.38 22.59 6.58
N CYS A 310 -30.12 23.71 6.58
CA CYS A 310 -29.50 25.02 6.42
C CYS A 310 -28.69 25.43 7.66
N CYS A 311 -27.68 26.27 7.45
CA CYS A 311 -26.79 26.71 8.53
C CYS A 311 -27.52 27.48 9.62
N LYS A 312 -28.49 28.34 9.27
CA LYS A 312 -29.28 29.13 10.22
C LYS A 312 -30.03 28.25 11.22
N CYS A 313 -30.76 27.25 10.74
CA CYS A 313 -31.50 26.35 11.61
C CYS A 313 -30.57 25.44 12.42
N CYS A 314 -29.40 25.06 11.89
CA CYS A 314 -28.43 24.27 12.64
C CYS A 314 -27.88 25.08 13.82
N LEU A 315 -27.46 26.33 13.57
CA LEU A 315 -26.97 27.25 14.59
C LEU A 315 -28.02 27.49 15.68
N TYR A 316 -29.29 27.68 15.29
CA TYR A 316 -30.39 27.81 16.24
C TYR A 316 -30.56 26.59 17.16
N LEU A 317 -30.43 25.37 16.62
CA LEU A 317 -30.50 24.15 17.40
C LEU A 317 -29.30 23.99 18.33
N THR A 318 -28.10 24.39 17.88
CA THR A 318 -26.88 24.34 18.70
C THR A 318 -26.91 25.37 19.83
N ASP A 319 -27.41 26.58 19.60
CA ASP A 319 -27.52 27.62 20.63
C ASP A 319 -28.51 27.21 21.74
N ARG A 320 -29.66 26.64 21.34
CA ARG A 320 -30.62 26.08 22.30
C ARG A 320 -30.05 24.90 23.10
N ALA A 321 -29.16 24.11 22.52
CA ALA A 321 -28.49 23.01 23.20
C ALA A 321 -27.40 23.53 24.16
N ALA A 322 -26.61 24.53 23.74
CA ALA A 322 -25.58 25.18 24.53
C ALA A 322 -26.17 25.85 25.79
N GLY A 323 -27.30 26.55 25.66
CA GLY A 323 -28.02 27.13 26.80
C GLY A 323 -28.54 26.10 27.82
N LYS A 324 -28.57 24.81 27.47
CA LYS A 324 -28.92 23.69 28.37
C LYS A 324 -27.71 22.80 28.71
N HIS A 325 -26.48 23.27 28.44
CA HIS A 325 -25.23 22.51 28.59
C HIS A 325 -25.20 21.15 27.88
N LYS A 326 -25.94 21.00 26.76
CA LYS A 326 -25.95 19.76 25.97
C LYS A 326 -24.91 19.85 24.85
N LYS A 327 -24.01 18.86 24.81
CA LYS A 327 -22.99 18.72 23.74
C LYS A 327 -23.50 18.03 22.45
N TRP A 328 -24.82 17.83 22.35
CA TRP A 328 -25.44 17.08 21.26
C TRP A 328 -26.77 17.68 20.85
N ILE A 329 -27.13 17.47 19.58
CA ILE A 329 -28.40 17.86 18.98
C ILE A 329 -29.06 16.66 18.31
N MET A 330 -30.38 16.73 18.09
CA MET A 330 -31.12 15.70 17.36
C MET A 330 -31.21 16.09 15.89
N CYS A 331 -30.95 15.16 14.98
CA CYS A 331 -31.24 15.37 13.56
C CYS A 331 -32.75 15.63 13.38
N PRO A 332 -33.16 16.73 12.73
CA PRO A 332 -34.59 17.02 12.51
C PRO A 332 -35.31 15.96 11.67
N THR A 333 -34.59 15.27 10.78
CA THR A 333 -35.17 14.29 9.85
C THR A 333 -35.34 12.91 10.50
N CYS A 334 -34.31 12.35 11.12
CA CYS A 334 -34.34 10.99 11.68
C CYS A 334 -34.28 10.91 13.21
N ARG A 335 -34.21 12.06 13.89
CA ARG A 335 -34.12 12.16 15.36
C ARG A 335 -32.91 11.43 15.94
N GLN A 336 -31.87 11.19 15.16
CA GLN A 336 -30.62 10.60 15.66
C GLN A 336 -29.83 11.63 16.46
N ARG A 337 -29.35 11.24 17.65
CA ARG A 337 -28.43 12.06 18.47
C ARG A 337 -27.11 12.22 17.73
N THR A 338 -26.68 13.47 17.56
CA THR A 338 -25.42 13.84 16.90
C THR A 338 -24.67 14.81 17.80
N TYR A 339 -23.43 14.47 18.15
CA TYR A 339 -22.55 15.39 18.86
C TYR A 339 -22.14 16.55 17.97
N LEU A 340 -21.95 17.74 18.55
CA LEU A 340 -21.64 18.97 17.82
C LEU A 340 -20.38 18.85 16.95
N GLU A 341 -19.36 18.13 17.45
CA GLU A 341 -18.12 17.83 16.73
C GLU A 341 -18.32 16.97 15.47
N ASN A 342 -19.45 16.26 15.38
CA ASN A 342 -19.78 15.36 14.27
C ASN A 342 -20.75 15.98 13.27
N VAL A 343 -21.03 17.29 13.38
CA VAL A 343 -21.76 18.05 12.37
C VAL A 343 -20.75 18.66 11.41
N ALA A 344 -20.84 18.28 10.13
CA ALA A 344 -19.95 18.77 9.10
C ALA A 344 -20.57 19.95 8.36
N PHE A 345 -19.80 21.02 8.21
CA PHE A 345 -20.13 22.12 7.32
C PHE A 345 -19.65 21.79 5.90
N VAL A 346 -20.56 21.83 4.94
CA VAL A 346 -20.29 21.54 3.53
C VAL A 346 -20.59 22.80 2.72
N VAL A 347 -19.59 23.24 1.95
CA VAL A 347 -19.74 24.28 0.94
C VAL A 347 -19.68 23.59 -0.42
N GLU A 348 -20.81 23.54 -1.11
CA GLU A 348 -20.85 23.17 -2.51
C GLU A 348 -20.46 24.39 -3.32
N LYS A 349 -19.17 24.52 -3.64
CA LYS A 349 -18.71 25.54 -4.59
C LYS A 349 -19.38 25.30 -5.93
N GLN A 350 -20.36 26.13 -6.26
CA GLN A 350 -20.61 26.43 -7.66
C GLN A 350 -19.44 27.27 -8.14
N SER A 351 -18.94 26.96 -9.33
CA SER A 351 -17.90 27.72 -10.00
C SER A 351 -18.46 29.10 -10.39
N GLU A 352 -18.59 30.02 -9.43
CA GLU A 352 -18.85 31.41 -9.74
C GLU A 352 -17.52 32.10 -10.05
N ASN A 353 -17.41 32.50 -11.32
CA ASN A 353 -16.30 33.25 -11.88
C ASN A 353 -16.17 34.59 -11.15
N ALA A 354 -15.07 34.77 -10.43
CA ALA A 354 -14.66 36.06 -9.88
C ALA A 354 -13.54 36.64 -10.75
N ASP A 355 -13.84 37.78 -11.37
CA ASP A 355 -12.99 38.60 -12.22
C ASP A 355 -11.60 38.88 -11.63
N LYS A 356 -10.52 38.30 -12.21
CA LYS A 356 -9.15 38.81 -12.14
C LYS A 356 -8.33 38.47 -13.40
N GLN A 357 -7.98 39.52 -14.15
CA GLN A 357 -6.86 39.77 -15.07
C GLN A 357 -6.44 38.74 -16.15
N ALA A 358 -6.15 39.27 -17.34
CA ALA A 358 -6.61 38.75 -18.63
C ALA A 358 -5.65 37.88 -19.46
N ASP A 359 -4.70 37.13 -18.88
CA ASP A 359 -3.87 36.18 -19.66
C ASP A 359 -3.86 34.73 -19.13
N ASP A 360 -4.22 34.49 -17.86
CA ASP A 360 -4.34 33.14 -17.26
C ASP A 360 -5.77 32.55 -17.35
N LEU A 361 -6.76 33.33 -17.82
CA LEU A 361 -8.20 33.02 -17.80
C LEU A 361 -8.62 31.86 -18.72
N THR A 362 -7.84 31.50 -19.74
CA THR A 362 -8.26 30.47 -20.71
C THR A 362 -8.11 29.05 -20.19
N GLU A 363 -7.21 28.81 -19.22
CA GLU A 363 -7.00 27.46 -18.69
C GLU A 363 -8.00 27.10 -17.60
N ALA A 364 -8.22 28.00 -16.63
CA ALA A 364 -9.08 27.76 -15.49
C ALA A 364 -10.56 27.50 -15.87
N ALA A 365 -11.00 28.00 -17.02
CA ALA A 365 -12.35 27.77 -17.55
C ALA A 365 -12.59 26.35 -18.10
N ILE A 366 -11.53 25.56 -18.32
CA ILE A 366 -11.66 24.19 -18.85
C ILE A 366 -12.07 23.26 -17.71
N SER A 367 -13.32 22.79 -17.75
CA SER A 367 -13.85 21.82 -16.79
C SER A 367 -13.29 20.43 -17.07
N VAL A 368 -12.67 19.81 -16.05
CA VAL A 368 -12.23 18.42 -16.10
C VAL A 368 -13.35 17.53 -15.58
N GLN A 369 -13.74 16.51 -16.36
CA GLN A 369 -14.74 15.53 -15.94
C GLN A 369 -14.12 14.53 -14.97
N GLY A 370 -14.67 14.43 -13.76
CA GLY A 370 -14.24 13.51 -12.70
C GLY A 370 -13.67 14.21 -11.47
N SER A 371 -13.61 13.50 -10.34
CA SER A 371 -13.07 14.02 -9.07
C SER A 371 -11.65 13.52 -8.86
N TYR A 372 -10.66 14.38 -9.10
CA TYR A 372 -9.24 14.04 -8.99
C TYR A 372 -8.51 14.98 -8.02
N GLY A 373 -7.34 14.57 -7.54
CA GLY A 373 -6.47 15.45 -6.78
C GLY A 373 -6.05 16.67 -7.61
N THR A 374 -5.79 17.80 -6.94
CA THR A 374 -5.50 19.11 -7.56
C THR A 374 -4.45 19.05 -8.67
N LYS A 375 -3.43 18.22 -8.50
CA LYS A 375 -2.34 18.04 -9.45
C LYS A 375 -2.75 17.29 -10.72
N ILE A 376 -3.48 16.19 -10.56
CA ILE A 376 -3.99 15.40 -11.70
C ILE A 376 -4.99 16.23 -12.49
N GLU A 377 -5.88 16.93 -11.79
CA GLU A 377 -6.84 17.84 -12.42
C GLU A 377 -6.13 18.94 -13.23
N ALA A 378 -5.10 19.57 -12.67
CA ALA A 378 -4.31 20.59 -13.36
C ALA A 378 -3.59 20.02 -14.60
N VAL A 379 -3.05 18.80 -14.51
CA VAL A 379 -2.38 18.14 -15.64
C VAL A 379 -3.39 17.84 -16.76
N THR A 380 -4.52 17.22 -16.42
CA THR A 380 -5.57 16.90 -17.39
C THR A 380 -6.11 18.16 -18.05
N ARG A 381 -6.30 19.25 -17.29
CA ARG A 381 -6.71 20.56 -17.80
C ARG A 381 -5.69 21.13 -18.80
N ARG A 382 -4.40 21.06 -18.47
CA ARG A 382 -3.33 21.52 -19.38
C ARG A 382 -3.28 20.69 -20.66
N ILE A 383 -3.46 19.37 -20.56
CA ILE A 383 -3.54 18.48 -21.72
C ILE A 383 -4.73 18.85 -22.60
N LEU A 384 -5.90 19.08 -22.02
CA LEU A 384 -7.10 19.52 -22.75
C LEU A 384 -6.86 20.85 -23.48
N LYS A 385 -6.19 21.82 -22.84
CA LYS A 385 -5.83 23.09 -23.49
C LYS A 385 -4.89 22.90 -24.67
N ILE A 386 -3.88 22.06 -24.51
CA ILE A 386 -2.93 21.77 -25.59
C ILE A 386 -3.68 21.13 -26.76
N THR A 387 -4.51 20.12 -26.49
CA THR A 387 -5.30 19.42 -27.51
C THR A 387 -6.35 20.31 -28.17
N SER A 388 -6.94 21.28 -27.46
CA SER A 388 -7.90 22.22 -28.04
C SER A 388 -7.23 23.30 -28.90
N THR A 389 -5.98 23.66 -28.58
CA THR A 389 -5.19 24.64 -29.34
C THR A 389 -4.54 24.00 -30.57
N ASP A 390 -4.00 22.79 -30.41
CA ASP A 390 -3.35 22.00 -31.46
C ASP A 390 -3.82 20.55 -31.37
N GLY A 391 -4.76 20.18 -32.26
CA GLY A 391 -5.35 18.84 -32.30
C GLY A 391 -4.38 17.73 -32.69
N GLU A 392 -3.23 18.07 -33.30
CA GLU A 392 -2.19 17.12 -33.69
C GLU A 392 -1.02 17.07 -32.71
N ALA A 393 -1.02 17.91 -31.66
CA ALA A 393 0.03 17.93 -30.67
C ALA A 393 0.13 16.60 -29.93
N LYS A 394 1.34 16.04 -29.91
CA LYS A 394 1.66 14.85 -29.13
C LYS A 394 2.35 15.21 -27.83
N ILE A 395 1.91 14.56 -26.76
CA ILE A 395 2.27 14.87 -25.39
C ILE A 395 2.90 13.63 -24.75
N LEU A 396 4.06 13.82 -24.13
CA LEU A 396 4.72 12.79 -23.33
C LEU A 396 4.62 13.14 -21.85
N VAL A 397 4.09 12.22 -21.05
CA VAL A 397 3.96 12.39 -19.60
C VAL A 397 4.90 11.44 -18.87
N PHE A 398 5.73 12.01 -18.00
CA PHE A 398 6.63 11.26 -17.13
C PHE A 398 6.21 11.33 -15.66
N SER A 399 6.27 10.18 -14.99
CA SER A 399 6.28 10.09 -13.53
C SER A 399 7.16 8.91 -13.09
N SER A 400 7.60 8.93 -11.85
CA SER A 400 8.35 7.88 -11.16
C SER A 400 7.42 6.82 -10.58
N TRP A 401 6.14 7.17 -10.40
CA TRP A 401 5.14 6.34 -9.72
C TRP A 401 4.17 5.72 -10.74
N ASN A 402 3.99 4.39 -10.67
CA ASN A 402 3.02 3.71 -11.52
C ASN A 402 1.59 4.09 -11.14
N ASP A 403 1.29 4.13 -9.84
CA ASP A 403 -0.06 4.38 -9.32
C ASP A 403 -0.61 5.74 -9.78
N VAL A 404 0.25 6.77 -9.80
CA VAL A 404 -0.10 8.11 -10.31
C VAL A 404 -0.48 8.07 -11.79
N LEU A 405 0.24 7.25 -12.56
CA LEU A 405 -0.02 7.10 -13.99
C LEU A 405 -1.31 6.30 -14.24
N ASP A 406 -1.63 5.31 -13.40
CA ASP A 406 -2.92 4.59 -13.46
C ASP A 406 -4.10 5.53 -13.12
N VAL A 407 -3.95 6.44 -12.15
CA VAL A 407 -4.95 7.49 -11.86
C VAL A 407 -5.11 8.45 -13.04
N LEU A 408 -4.00 8.82 -13.68
CA LEU A 408 -4.04 9.69 -14.86
C LEU A 408 -4.67 9.00 -16.07
N GLU A 409 -4.45 7.69 -16.29
CA GLU A 409 -5.16 6.90 -17.31
C GLU A 409 -6.69 7.01 -17.15
N HIS A 410 -7.16 6.89 -15.90
CA HIS A 410 -8.57 7.03 -15.58
C HIS A 410 -9.09 8.44 -15.88
N SER A 411 -8.31 9.47 -15.54
CA SER A 411 -8.66 10.88 -15.83
C SER A 411 -8.70 11.17 -17.33
N LEU A 412 -7.72 10.69 -18.10
CA LEU A 412 -7.67 10.87 -19.56
C LEU A 412 -8.82 10.13 -20.26
N ALA A 413 -9.16 8.92 -19.81
CA ALA A 413 -10.29 8.17 -20.33
C ALA A 413 -11.63 8.89 -20.09
N ALA A 414 -11.85 9.40 -18.87
CA ALA A 414 -13.06 10.15 -18.53
C ALA A 414 -13.22 11.44 -19.36
N ASN A 415 -12.11 12.04 -19.79
CA ASN A 415 -12.09 13.28 -20.57
C ASN A 415 -11.95 13.05 -22.09
N ASN A 416 -12.17 11.81 -22.57
CA ASN A 416 -12.10 11.43 -23.98
C ASN A 416 -10.75 11.72 -24.68
N ILE A 417 -9.64 11.68 -23.94
CA ILE A 417 -8.30 11.90 -24.48
C ILE A 417 -7.69 10.54 -24.88
N SER A 418 -7.14 10.47 -26.09
CA SER A 418 -6.45 9.25 -26.55
C SER A 418 -5.07 9.13 -25.89
N TYR A 419 -4.81 7.99 -25.23
CA TYR A 419 -3.54 7.74 -24.56
C TYR A 419 -3.02 6.32 -24.83
N ALA A 420 -1.71 6.14 -24.71
CA ALA A 420 -1.04 4.85 -24.67
C ALA A 420 -0.13 4.77 -23.45
N ARG A 421 -0.05 3.59 -22.85
CA ARG A 421 0.76 3.34 -21.66
C ARG A 421 1.93 2.41 -21.98
N MET A 422 3.13 2.84 -21.62
CA MET A 422 4.29 1.98 -21.71
C MET A 422 4.43 1.08 -20.47
N LYS A 423 3.93 -0.15 -20.58
CA LYS A 423 4.21 -1.24 -19.62
C LYS A 423 5.31 -2.14 -20.22
N GLY A 424 6.28 -2.58 -19.40
CA GLY A 424 7.50 -3.27 -19.89
C GLY A 424 7.25 -4.52 -20.77
N GLY A 425 8.29 -4.97 -21.48
CA GLY A 425 8.24 -6.15 -22.35
C GLY A 425 7.62 -5.88 -23.74
N ARG A 426 6.86 -6.83 -24.31
CA ARG A 426 6.27 -6.68 -25.67
C ARG A 426 5.21 -5.57 -25.76
N LYS A 427 4.58 -5.22 -24.63
CA LYS A 427 3.56 -4.17 -24.56
C LYS A 427 4.14 -2.77 -24.76
N SER A 428 5.42 -2.54 -24.43
CA SER A 428 6.07 -1.24 -24.63
C SER A 428 6.28 -0.91 -26.11
N GLN A 429 6.66 -1.92 -26.91
CA GLN A 429 6.84 -1.75 -28.35
C GLN A 429 5.52 -1.41 -29.05
N LEU A 430 4.41 -2.05 -28.63
CA LEU A 430 3.09 -1.73 -29.16
C LEU A 430 2.66 -0.29 -28.84
N ALA A 431 2.85 0.16 -27.59
CA ALA A 431 2.53 1.53 -27.18
C ALA A 431 3.37 2.57 -27.96
N LEU A 432 4.65 2.28 -28.21
CA LEU A 432 5.53 3.13 -29.02
C LEU A 432 5.07 3.18 -30.48
N CYS A 433 4.75 2.04 -31.09
CA CYS A 433 4.23 2.02 -32.47
C CYS A 433 2.94 2.82 -32.60
N GLN A 434 2.01 2.67 -31.65
CA GLN A 434 0.76 3.44 -31.61
C GLN A 434 1.01 4.94 -31.49
N PHE A 435 1.90 5.36 -30.60
CA PHE A 435 2.26 6.77 -30.42
C PHE A 435 2.94 7.36 -31.66
N LYS A 436 3.80 6.60 -32.34
CA LYS A 436 4.45 7.02 -33.57
C LYS A 436 3.55 6.98 -34.80
N GLY A 437 2.41 6.29 -34.74
CA GLY A 437 1.54 6.05 -35.90
C GLY A 437 2.10 5.00 -36.87
N LEU A 438 3.01 4.13 -36.40
CA LEU A 438 3.60 3.06 -37.21
C LEU A 438 2.78 1.77 -37.06
N ALA A 439 2.48 1.10 -38.17
CA ALA A 439 1.85 -0.22 -38.13
C ALA A 439 2.80 -1.24 -37.46
N PRO A 440 2.32 -2.10 -36.52
CA PRO A 440 3.17 -3.09 -35.88
C PRO A 440 3.64 -4.11 -36.92
N SER A 441 4.96 -4.15 -37.18
CA SER A 441 5.59 -5.19 -38.00
C SER A 441 5.72 -6.48 -37.18
N ILE A 442 4.59 -7.10 -36.85
CA ILE A 442 4.53 -8.44 -36.26
C ILE A 442 3.73 -9.32 -37.23
N ASN A 443 4.39 -10.35 -37.73
CA ASN A 443 3.92 -11.37 -38.66
C ASN A 443 2.42 -11.69 -38.52
N GLY A 444 1.66 -11.49 -39.61
CA GLY A 444 0.30 -12.00 -39.76
C GLY A 444 -0.64 -11.00 -40.40
N GLU A 445 -1.08 -11.31 -41.61
CA GLU A 445 -1.97 -10.55 -42.51
C GLU A 445 -3.38 -10.22 -41.94
N LYS A 446 -3.62 -10.44 -40.64
CA LYS A 446 -4.89 -10.19 -39.95
C LYS A 446 -4.97 -8.85 -39.21
N ALA A 447 -3.86 -8.13 -39.03
CA ALA A 447 -3.83 -6.84 -38.33
C ALA A 447 -4.14 -5.62 -39.23
N LYS A 448 -4.14 -5.79 -40.56
CA LYS A 448 -4.33 -4.67 -41.52
C LYS A 448 -5.76 -4.11 -41.56
N LYS A 449 -6.77 -4.84 -41.08
CA LYS A 449 -8.18 -4.38 -41.10
C LYS A 449 -8.63 -3.60 -39.84
N ALA A 450 -7.84 -3.57 -38.77
CA ALA A 450 -8.22 -2.92 -37.51
C ALA A 450 -7.63 -1.50 -37.32
N VAL A 451 -6.67 -1.10 -38.16
CA VAL A 451 -5.92 0.17 -37.99
C VAL A 451 -6.56 1.36 -38.72
N SER A 452 -7.55 1.13 -39.61
CA SER A 452 -8.11 2.18 -40.48
C SER A 452 -9.22 3.05 -39.88
N LYS A 453 -9.51 2.97 -38.56
CA LYS A 453 -10.56 3.80 -37.92
C LYS A 453 -10.22 4.39 -36.54
N THR A 454 -9.03 4.15 -35.99
CA THR A 454 -8.68 4.65 -34.65
C THR A 454 -7.97 5.99 -34.75
N ARG A 455 -8.48 7.02 -34.02
CA ARG A 455 -7.82 8.32 -33.88
C ARG A 455 -6.36 8.13 -33.42
N PRO A 456 -5.39 8.91 -33.94
CA PRO A 456 -3.99 8.81 -33.52
C PRO A 456 -3.87 9.08 -32.02
N VAL A 457 -3.01 8.32 -31.34
CA VAL A 457 -2.77 8.48 -29.91
C VAL A 457 -2.03 9.80 -29.65
N GLN A 458 -2.61 10.66 -28.81
CA GLN A 458 -2.08 11.98 -28.49
C GLN A 458 -1.15 11.96 -27.26
N VAL A 459 -1.44 11.13 -26.25
CA VAL A 459 -0.68 11.12 -24.98
C VAL A 459 0.07 9.80 -24.79
N LEU A 460 1.37 9.84 -24.52
CA LEU A 460 2.15 8.67 -24.10
C LEU A 460 2.51 8.80 -22.61
N LEU A 461 2.11 7.79 -21.82
CA LEU A 461 2.39 7.71 -20.40
C LEU A 461 3.59 6.79 -20.15
N MET A 462 4.62 7.32 -19.50
CA MET A 462 5.90 6.63 -19.33
C MET A 462 6.48 6.82 -17.92
N LEU A 463 7.11 5.77 -17.39
CA LEU A 463 7.94 5.91 -16.19
C LEU A 463 9.25 6.63 -16.54
N ILE A 464 9.70 7.54 -15.67
CA ILE A 464 10.94 8.29 -15.89
C ILE A 464 12.16 7.38 -16.08
N GLN A 465 12.19 6.24 -15.36
CA GLN A 465 13.25 5.23 -15.46
C GLN A 465 13.39 4.68 -16.89
N HIS A 466 12.28 4.58 -17.62
CA HIS A 466 12.32 4.11 -19.00
C HIS A 466 12.77 5.19 -20.00
N GLY A 467 12.75 6.47 -19.62
CA GLY A 467 13.33 7.57 -20.40
C GLY A 467 14.84 7.45 -20.59
N ALA A 468 15.53 6.71 -19.70
CA ALA A 468 16.97 6.48 -19.78
C ALA A 468 17.39 5.47 -20.86
N ASN A 469 16.46 4.63 -21.36
CA ASN A 469 16.76 3.43 -22.17
C ASN A 469 17.07 3.67 -23.66
N GLY A 470 17.42 4.89 -24.08
CA GLY A 470 17.84 5.15 -25.47
C GLY A 470 16.71 5.34 -26.49
N LEU A 471 15.48 5.62 -26.05
CA LEU A 471 14.33 5.83 -26.94
C LEU A 471 14.45 7.14 -27.74
N ASN A 472 14.00 7.15 -29.00
CA ASN A 472 13.92 8.34 -29.85
C ASN A 472 12.44 8.73 -30.04
N LEU A 473 12.02 9.86 -29.48
CA LEU A 473 10.61 10.30 -29.41
C LEU A 473 10.44 11.72 -30.00
N LEU A 474 10.92 11.91 -31.24
CA LEU A 474 10.88 13.20 -31.97
C LEU A 474 9.46 13.66 -32.30
N GLU A 475 8.48 12.75 -32.20
CA GLU A 475 7.08 13.04 -32.52
C GLU A 475 6.40 13.86 -31.41
N ALA A 476 6.96 13.90 -30.19
CA ALA A 476 6.38 14.62 -29.06
C ALA A 476 6.79 16.11 -29.08
N GLN A 477 5.82 17.00 -28.89
CA GLN A 477 6.06 18.44 -28.81
C GLN A 477 5.98 18.95 -27.37
N HIS A 478 5.15 18.32 -26.54
CA HIS A 478 4.96 18.71 -25.14
C HIS A 478 5.47 17.62 -24.20
N VAL A 479 6.26 18.01 -23.21
CA VAL A 479 6.77 17.14 -22.17
C VAL A 479 6.18 17.57 -20.84
N ILE A 480 5.44 16.69 -20.18
CA ILE A 480 4.85 16.94 -18.87
C ILE A 480 5.61 16.11 -17.84
N LEU A 481 6.18 16.81 -16.86
CA LEU A 481 6.82 16.22 -15.69
C LEU A 481 5.84 16.33 -14.52
N LEU A 482 5.34 15.18 -14.07
CA LEU A 482 4.38 15.14 -12.98
C LEU A 482 5.03 15.51 -11.65
N GLU A 483 6.25 15.10 -11.34
CA GLU A 483 6.90 15.51 -10.09
C GLU A 483 8.36 15.92 -10.28
N PRO A 484 8.91 16.78 -9.41
CA PRO A 484 10.33 17.14 -9.46
C PRO A 484 11.19 15.95 -9.03
N LEU A 485 12.24 15.65 -9.80
CA LEU A 485 13.16 14.55 -9.54
C LEU A 485 14.35 15.03 -8.71
N LEU A 486 14.80 14.27 -7.73
CA LEU A 486 16.03 14.60 -6.97
C LEU A 486 17.29 14.64 -7.85
N ASN A 487 17.28 13.89 -8.95
CA ASN A 487 18.36 13.85 -9.93
C ASN A 487 17.99 14.69 -11.17
N PRO A 488 18.51 15.92 -11.32
CA PRO A 488 18.24 16.75 -12.50
C PRO A 488 18.81 16.14 -13.79
N SER A 489 19.86 15.31 -13.71
CA SER A 489 20.43 14.65 -14.87
C SER A 489 19.48 13.63 -15.50
N ALA A 490 18.68 12.93 -14.68
CA ALA A 490 17.66 12.00 -15.17
C ALA A 490 16.54 12.75 -15.92
N GLU A 491 16.14 13.92 -15.43
CA GLU A 491 15.18 14.81 -16.10
C GLU A 491 15.73 15.31 -17.45
N ALA A 492 16.95 15.85 -17.44
CA ALA A 492 17.61 16.33 -18.65
C ALA A 492 17.78 15.21 -19.69
N GLN A 493 18.11 14.00 -19.24
CA GLN A 493 18.19 12.83 -20.12
C GLN A 493 16.84 12.49 -20.73
N ALA A 494 15.75 12.50 -19.95
CA ALA A 494 14.40 12.25 -20.46
C ALA A 494 13.97 13.31 -21.48
N ILE A 495 14.24 14.60 -21.20
CA ILE A 495 13.97 15.71 -22.13
C ILE A 495 14.79 15.59 -23.41
N SER A 496 16.06 15.21 -23.33
CA SER A 496 16.96 15.03 -24.50
C SER A 496 16.52 13.93 -25.46
N ARG A 497 15.57 13.05 -25.07
CA ARG A 497 14.97 12.05 -25.96
C ARG A 497 13.97 12.64 -26.95
N ILE A 498 13.48 13.83 -26.63
CA ILE A 498 12.47 14.57 -27.39
C ILE A 498 13.17 15.74 -28.05
N HIS A 499 13.79 16.63 -27.25
CA HIS A 499 14.57 17.75 -27.75
C HIS A 499 15.90 17.27 -28.32
N ARG A 500 15.89 16.88 -29.59
CA ARG A 500 17.03 16.31 -30.31
C ARG A 500 17.09 16.83 -31.74
N VAL A 501 18.30 16.81 -32.33
CA VAL A 501 18.53 17.10 -33.75
C VAL A 501 17.64 16.21 -34.61
N GLY A 502 16.77 16.83 -35.43
CA GLY A 502 15.76 16.15 -36.24
C GLY A 502 14.30 16.47 -35.89
N GLN A 503 14.07 17.37 -34.93
CA GLN A 503 12.73 17.86 -34.60
C GLN A 503 12.50 19.27 -35.16
N ASP A 504 11.49 19.42 -36.03
CA ASP A 504 11.16 20.70 -36.69
C ASP A 504 10.27 21.61 -35.83
N LYS A 505 9.56 21.06 -34.85
CA LYS A 505 8.61 21.78 -33.97
C LYS A 505 9.22 22.10 -32.60
N SER A 506 9.00 23.33 -32.11
CA SER A 506 9.45 23.76 -30.77
C SER A 506 8.93 22.87 -29.64
N THR A 507 9.84 22.36 -28.81
CA THR A 507 9.52 21.52 -27.64
C THR A 507 9.17 22.35 -26.40
N PHE A 508 8.02 22.08 -25.78
CA PHE A 508 7.58 22.74 -24.55
C PHE A 508 7.67 21.78 -23.35
N ILE A 509 8.26 22.24 -22.24
CA ILE A 509 8.41 21.45 -21.01
C ILE A 509 7.53 22.07 -19.92
N HIS A 510 6.59 21.28 -19.39
CA HIS A 510 5.64 21.66 -18.34
C HIS A 510 6.01 20.90 -17.07
N ARG A 511 6.30 21.63 -15.98
CA ARG A 511 6.62 21.06 -14.67
C ARG A 511 5.50 21.35 -13.69
N PHE A 512 4.89 20.30 -13.13
CA PHE A 512 3.84 20.45 -12.13
C PHE A 512 4.42 20.37 -10.72
N ILE A 513 4.30 21.46 -9.98
CA ILE A 513 4.88 21.62 -8.64
C ILE A 513 3.81 22.18 -7.71
N VAL A 514 3.58 21.52 -6.58
CA VAL A 514 2.66 22.02 -5.55
C VAL A 514 3.39 23.02 -4.65
N LYS A 515 2.92 24.27 -4.62
CA LYS A 515 3.50 25.34 -3.79
C LYS A 515 3.44 25.00 -2.30
N LYS A 516 4.41 25.49 -1.51
CA LYS A 516 4.50 25.27 -0.05
C LYS A 516 4.53 23.79 0.35
N THR A 517 5.10 22.94 -0.50
CA THR A 517 5.33 21.52 -0.19
C THR A 517 6.78 21.15 -0.44
N ILE A 518 7.14 19.92 -0.08
CA ILE A 518 8.47 19.36 -0.36
C ILE A 518 8.82 19.40 -1.86
N GLU A 519 7.84 19.36 -2.76
CA GLU A 519 8.08 19.47 -4.22
C GLU A 519 8.68 20.82 -4.61
N ASP A 520 8.19 21.91 -4.01
CA ASP A 520 8.71 23.26 -4.22
C ASP A 520 10.14 23.37 -3.67
N SER A 521 10.42 22.78 -2.51
CA SER A 521 11.77 22.71 -1.93
C SER A 521 12.74 21.92 -2.82
N ILE A 522 12.34 20.74 -3.32
CA ILE A 522 13.15 19.91 -4.22
C ILE A 522 13.46 20.69 -5.51
N TYR A 523 12.45 21.36 -6.09
CA TYR A 523 12.64 22.14 -7.30
C TYR A 523 13.61 23.32 -7.09
N LYS A 524 13.48 24.05 -5.99
CA LYS A 524 14.40 25.14 -5.60
C LYS A 524 15.83 24.64 -5.38
N MET A 525 15.99 23.53 -4.65
CA MET A 525 17.28 22.88 -4.42
C MET A 525 17.98 22.50 -5.74
N ASN A 526 17.24 21.89 -6.67
CA ASN A 526 17.78 21.50 -7.97
C ASN A 526 18.20 22.69 -8.83
N ARG A 527 17.43 23.78 -8.81
CA ARG A 527 17.82 25.02 -9.49
C ARG A 527 19.10 25.62 -8.89
N GLY A 528 19.25 25.58 -7.57
CA GLY A 528 20.49 26.00 -6.90
C GLY A 528 21.71 25.15 -7.30
N ARG A 529 21.53 23.83 -7.42
CA ARG A 529 22.59 22.91 -7.86
C ARG A 529 23.04 23.14 -9.30
N ALA A 530 22.12 23.44 -10.22
CA ALA A 530 22.44 23.71 -11.63
C ALA A 530 23.29 24.98 -11.82
N VAL A 531 23.13 25.97 -10.95
CA VAL A 531 23.97 27.19 -10.96
C VAL A 531 25.36 26.89 -10.38
N CYS A 532 25.44 26.09 -9.32
CA CYS A 532 26.69 25.82 -8.61
C CYS A 532 27.60 24.78 -9.33
N SER A 533 27.03 23.88 -10.12
CA SER A 533 27.79 22.90 -10.92
C SER A 533 28.61 23.53 -12.04
N THR A 534 28.28 24.77 -12.46
CA THR A 534 29.09 25.55 -13.41
C THR A 534 30.40 26.06 -12.76
N ILE A 535 30.47 26.13 -11.43
CA ILE A 535 31.57 26.76 -10.68
C ILE A 535 32.58 25.74 -10.09
N LYS A 536 32.20 24.46 -9.89
CA LYS A 536 33.10 23.45 -9.31
C LYS A 536 33.40 22.29 -10.28
N ARG A 537 34.38 22.49 -11.15
CA ARG A 537 34.93 21.45 -12.04
C ARG A 537 36.35 21.04 -11.63
N LYS A 538 36.53 20.49 -10.42
CA LYS A 538 37.74 19.76 -10.03
C LYS A 538 37.43 18.65 -9.01
N SER A 539 37.19 17.44 -9.49
CA SER A 539 37.84 16.22 -9.00
C SER A 539 37.39 15.02 -9.84
N LYS A 540 38.36 14.23 -10.34
CA LYS A 540 38.12 12.94 -10.99
C LYS A 540 37.79 11.92 -9.89
N ASN A 541 36.76 11.09 -10.11
CA ASN A 541 36.25 10.01 -9.25
C ASN A 541 34.98 10.38 -8.46
N PHE A 542 33.82 10.40 -9.14
CA PHE A 542 32.53 10.23 -8.46
C PHE A 542 31.73 9.18 -9.24
N LYS A 543 31.50 8.02 -8.62
CA LYS A 543 30.43 7.11 -9.05
C LYS A 543 29.14 7.84 -8.66
N ASP A 544 28.26 8.08 -9.63
CA ASP A 544 26.97 8.77 -9.46
C ASP A 544 25.98 7.96 -8.60
N GLU A 545 26.27 7.82 -7.30
CA GLU A 545 25.25 7.59 -6.28
C GLU A 545 25.04 8.92 -5.53
N LEU A 546 23.91 9.55 -5.83
CA LEU A 546 23.47 10.80 -5.23
C LEU A 546 23.03 10.57 -3.78
N ALA A 547 23.98 10.55 -2.85
CA ALA A 547 23.66 10.66 -1.43
C ALA A 547 23.21 12.10 -1.13
N LEU A 548 21.97 12.27 -0.66
CA LEU A 548 21.52 13.54 -0.09
C LEU A 548 22.41 13.88 1.11
N THR A 549 22.99 15.08 1.15
CA THR A 549 23.72 15.55 2.33
C THR A 549 22.74 16.00 3.41
N LEU A 550 23.17 16.03 4.68
CA LEU A 550 22.32 16.51 5.77
C LEU A 550 21.80 17.94 5.53
N LYS A 551 22.62 18.81 4.92
CA LYS A 551 22.21 20.17 4.51
C LYS A 551 21.12 20.17 3.44
N ASP A 552 21.16 19.20 2.52
CA ASP A 552 20.09 19.06 1.52
C ASP A 552 18.79 18.66 2.21
N VAL A 553 18.84 17.72 3.15
CA VAL A 553 17.66 17.29 3.91
C VAL A 553 17.09 18.45 4.74
N GLU A 554 17.93 19.24 5.40
CA GLU A 554 17.51 20.46 6.11
C GLU A 554 16.83 21.46 5.15
N SER A 555 17.37 21.65 3.94
CA SER A 555 16.78 22.56 2.96
C SER A 555 15.42 22.10 2.41
N LEU A 556 15.10 20.81 2.51
CA LEU A 556 13.79 20.27 2.11
C LEU A 556 12.69 20.65 3.10
N PHE A 557 13.05 20.82 4.38
CA PHE A 557 12.17 21.18 5.48
C PHE A 557 12.56 22.55 6.03
N PRO A 558 12.26 23.65 5.32
CA PRO A 558 12.49 24.97 5.88
C PRO A 558 11.71 25.08 7.19
N VAL A 559 12.45 25.11 8.31
CA VAL A 559 11.92 25.49 9.61
C VAL A 559 11.33 26.87 9.40
N ALA A 560 10.03 27.02 9.67
CA ALA A 560 9.43 28.34 9.72
C ALA A 560 10.18 29.11 10.82
N THR A 561 11.16 29.91 10.43
CA THR A 561 11.75 30.91 11.31
C THR A 561 10.64 31.89 11.65
N PRO A 562 10.30 32.09 12.93
CA PRO A 562 9.62 33.32 13.31
C PRO A 562 10.56 34.47 12.94
N ASP A 563 10.00 35.52 12.38
CA ASP A 563 10.65 36.80 12.07
C ASP A 563 11.54 36.85 10.80
N GLN A 564 10.86 37.00 9.65
CA GLN A 564 11.24 38.05 8.72
C GLN A 564 10.06 39.03 8.63
N PRO A 565 10.28 40.34 8.86
CA PRO A 565 9.22 41.33 8.78
C PRO A 565 8.70 41.41 7.33
N PRO A 566 7.37 41.42 7.12
CA PRO A 566 6.83 41.79 5.82
C PRO A 566 7.17 43.26 5.55
N GLU A 567 7.51 43.55 4.30
CA GLU A 567 7.64 44.93 3.83
C GLU A 567 6.37 45.71 4.17
N GLU A 568 6.61 46.95 4.62
CA GLU A 568 5.65 47.89 5.18
C GLU A 568 4.42 48.06 4.28
N ASP A 569 3.24 47.78 4.83
CA ASP A 569 2.02 48.48 4.45
C ASP A 569 1.08 48.60 5.67
N ASP A 570 0.45 49.76 5.74
CA ASP A 570 -0.13 50.46 6.89
C ASP A 570 -1.19 49.70 7.76
N LYS A 571 -1.03 49.93 9.07
CA LYS A 571 -2.04 50.27 10.10
C LYS A 571 -3.18 49.30 10.49
N ASP A 572 -3.10 48.95 11.78
CA ASP A 572 -4.16 49.03 12.80
C ASP A 572 -5.26 47.95 12.78
N HIS A 573 -5.16 46.97 13.68
CA HIS A 573 -6.28 46.45 14.50
C HIS A 573 -5.82 45.38 15.52
N GLY A 574 -6.30 45.54 16.75
CA GLY A 574 -5.77 44.91 17.97
C GLY A 574 -5.96 43.40 18.14
N ASP A 575 -5.23 42.93 19.15
CA ASP A 575 -5.14 41.56 19.67
C ASP A 575 -6.46 40.79 19.67
N SER A 576 -6.61 39.88 18.69
CA SER A 576 -7.72 38.94 18.67
C SER A 576 -7.21 37.51 18.87
N LEU A 577 -7.42 36.99 20.08
CA LEU A 577 -7.16 35.60 20.50
C LEU A 577 -7.96 34.53 19.71
N ARG A 578 -8.65 34.92 18.62
CA ARG A 578 -9.54 34.06 17.82
C ARG A 578 -8.83 33.27 16.72
N SER A 579 -7.58 33.58 16.42
CA SER A 579 -6.77 32.87 15.40
C SER A 579 -6.00 31.67 15.97
N LEU A 580 -6.02 31.48 17.30
CA LEU A 580 -5.27 30.43 17.97
C LEU A 580 -6.13 29.18 18.22
N PRO A 581 -5.53 27.98 18.16
CA PRO A 581 -6.19 26.74 18.56
C PRO A 581 -6.73 26.84 20.00
N PRO A 582 -7.88 26.21 20.33
CA PRO A 582 -8.52 26.35 21.64
C PRO A 582 -7.62 26.01 22.83
N SER A 583 -6.69 25.07 22.67
CA SER A 583 -5.71 24.70 23.70
C SER A 583 -4.68 25.80 23.98
N VAL A 584 -4.25 26.52 22.94
CA VAL A 584 -3.25 27.60 23.04
C VAL A 584 -3.89 28.86 23.59
N ALA A 585 -5.10 29.18 23.13
CA ALA A 585 -5.90 30.28 23.66
C ALA A 585 -6.25 30.06 25.14
N ALA A 586 -6.58 28.83 25.54
CA ALA A 586 -6.84 28.48 26.94
C ALA A 586 -5.58 28.58 27.81
N GLY A 587 -4.42 28.18 27.30
CA GLY A 587 -3.12 28.33 27.98
C GLY A 587 -2.77 29.79 28.24
N LEU A 588 -2.81 30.63 27.19
CA LEU A 588 -2.53 32.07 27.31
C LEU A 588 -3.54 32.79 28.22
N ALA A 589 -4.82 32.42 28.17
CA ALA A 589 -5.84 32.97 29.06
C ALA A 589 -5.72 32.49 30.51
N ALA A 590 -5.10 31.33 30.77
CA ALA A 590 -4.77 30.86 32.11
C ALA A 590 -3.53 31.58 32.66
N GLU A 591 -2.53 31.80 31.81
CA GLU A 591 -1.31 32.53 32.13
C GLU A 591 -1.58 34.01 32.44
N MET A 592 -2.42 34.69 31.63
CA MET A 592 -2.86 36.06 31.91
C MET A 592 -3.69 36.18 33.20
N ARG A 593 -4.44 35.14 33.59
CA ARG A 593 -5.16 35.10 34.87
C ARG A 593 -4.23 34.87 36.06
N ALA A 594 -3.15 34.12 35.88
CA ALA A 594 -2.13 33.95 36.92
C ALA A 594 -1.32 35.23 37.15
N ILE A 595 -1.05 36.00 36.08
CA ILE A 595 -0.32 37.28 36.15
C ILE A 595 -1.18 38.38 36.78
N ASN A 596 -2.47 38.45 36.43
CA ASN A 596 -3.39 39.49 36.94
C ASN A 596 -4.06 39.14 38.28
N GLY A 597 -3.79 37.96 38.85
CA GLY A 597 -4.32 37.51 40.14
C GLY A 597 -3.36 37.69 41.32
N ALA A 598 -2.18 38.26 41.10
CA ALA A 598 -1.13 38.46 42.11
C ALA A 598 -0.88 39.95 42.45
N THR A 599 -1.86 40.82 42.19
CA THR A 599 -1.86 42.24 42.59
C THR A 599 -3.11 42.59 43.35
#